data_AF-A0A6M0FRT1-F1
#
_entry.id   AF-A0A6M0FRT1-F1
#
_cell.length_a   1.000
_cell.length_b   1.000
_cell.length_c   1.000
_cell.angle_alpha   90.00
_cell.angle_beta   90.00
_cell.angle_gamma   90.00
#
_symmetry.space_group_name_H-M   'P 1'
#
loop_
_entity.id
_entity.type
_entity.pdbx_description
1 polymer ?
#
loop_
_entity_poly.entity_id
_entity_poly.type
_entity_poly.pdbx_seq_one_letter_code
_entity_poly.pdbx_strand_id
1 'polypeptide(L)' 'MEGTPRKSFKLSGKTGVEEIIVAIAPKRPKLDWLPKPEEEPLQLQGKHLQEFLVYFEGESDCTLWYTNYRVAEASARH' A
#
# COMPACT_ATOMS: atom_id res chain seq x y z
N MET A 1 -9.42 8.09 20.07
CA MET A 1 -9.33 9.06 18.95
C MET A 1 -9.01 8.23 17.73
N GLU A 2 -9.94 8.18 16.78
CA GLU A 2 -9.71 7.56 15.47
C GLU A 2 -8.70 8.45 14.73
N GLY A 3 -7.55 7.89 14.37
CA GLY A 3 -6.53 8.62 13.64
C GLY A 3 -7.08 9.20 12.35
N THR A 4 -6.81 10.48 12.11
CA THR A 4 -7.27 11.20 10.93
C THR A 4 -6.83 10.45 9.67
N PRO A 5 -7.73 10.15 8.72
CA PRO A 5 -7.35 9.51 7.47
C PRO A 5 -6.23 10.30 6.78
N ARG A 6 -5.08 9.66 6.51
CA ARG A 6 -4.02 10.30 5.72
C ARG A 6 -4.57 10.57 4.32
N LYS A 7 -4.72 11.85 3.98
CA LYS A 7 -5.29 12.28 2.69
C LYS A 7 -4.33 12.10 1.52
N SER A 8 -3.02 12.17 1.77
CA SER A 8 -1.98 12.03 0.74
C SER A 8 -0.62 11.74 1.36
N PHE A 9 0.24 11.04 0.61
CA PHE A 9 1.67 10.88 0.87
C PHE A 9 2.43 11.00 -0.46
N LYS A 10 3.74 11.31 -0.40
CA LYS A 10 4.59 11.38 -1.59
C LYS A 10 5.38 10.09 -1.73
N LEU A 11 5.43 9.55 -2.94
CA LEU A 11 6.29 8.43 -3.31
C LEU A 11 7.38 8.93 -4.25
N SER A 12 8.62 8.57 -3.97
CA SER A 12 9.73 8.68 -4.91
C SER A 12 9.88 7.35 -5.64
N GLY A 13 9.22 7.22 -6.79
CA GLY A 13 9.30 6.03 -7.64
C GLY A 13 10.54 6.02 -8.53
N LYS A 14 10.85 4.86 -9.09
CA LYS A 14 11.83 4.76 -10.19
C LYS A 14 11.06 4.79 -11.51
N THR A 15 11.65 5.37 -12.55
CA THR A 15 11.08 5.30 -13.90
C THR A 15 10.81 3.84 -14.27
N GLY A 16 9.58 3.54 -14.68
CA GLY A 16 9.15 2.16 -14.91
C GLY A 16 7.66 1.94 -14.68
N VAL A 17 7.29 0.68 -14.55
CA VAL A 17 5.93 0.25 -14.15
C VAL A 17 5.99 -0.14 -12.69
N GLU A 18 5.06 0.39 -11.90
CA GLU A 18 4.87 0.08 -10.50
C GLU A 18 3.44 -0.47 -10.30
N GLU A 19 3.25 -1.31 -9.29
CA GLU A 19 1.97 -1.95 -8.95
C GLU A 19 1.48 -1.41 -7.60
N ILE A 20 0.19 -1.13 -7.51
CA ILE A 20 -0.53 -0.83 -6.29
C ILE A 20 -1.43 -2.01 -5.99
N ILE A 21 -1.29 -2.54 -4.78
CA ILE A 21 -2.17 -3.57 -4.22
C ILE A 21 -2.92 -2.95 -3.06
N VAL A 22 -4.25 -3.09 -3.05
CA VAL A 22 -5.12 -2.54 -2.00
C VAL A 22 -5.95 -3.66 -1.42
N ALA A 23 -5.92 -3.80 -0.09
CA ALA A 23 -6.87 -4.64 0.63
C ALA A 23 -7.97 -3.79 1.28
N ILE A 24 -9.21 -4.13 0.98
CA ILE A 24 -10.40 -3.55 1.59
C ILE A 24 -10.98 -4.60 2.53
N ALA A 25 -11.02 -4.29 3.83
CA ALA A 25 -11.47 -5.20 4.87
C ALA A 25 -12.38 -4.47 5.87
N PRO A 26 -13.38 -5.14 6.45
CA PRO A 26 -14.29 -4.56 7.45
C PRO A 26 -13.60 -4.29 8.79
N LYS A 27 -12.45 -4.93 9.03
CA LYS A 27 -11.64 -4.80 10.24
C LYS A 27 -10.18 -4.57 9.87
N ARG A 28 -9.44 -3.93 10.76
CA ARG A 28 -7.99 -3.76 10.62
C ARG A 28 -7.30 -5.13 10.57
N PRO A 29 -6.48 -5.42 9.55
CA PRO A 29 -5.72 -6.68 9.46
C PRO A 29 -4.79 -6.86 10.65
N LYS A 30 -4.64 -8.10 11.12
CA LYS A 30 -3.72 -8.45 12.21
C LYS A 30 -2.30 -8.69 11.70
N LEU A 31 -1.74 -7.68 11.03
CA LEU A 31 -0.35 -7.66 10.56
C LEU A 31 0.47 -6.80 11.53
N ASP A 32 1.42 -7.41 12.24
CA ASP A 32 2.17 -6.75 13.33
C ASP A 32 3.00 -5.55 12.86
N TRP A 33 3.42 -5.55 11.60
CA TRP A 33 4.17 -4.47 10.96
C TRP A 33 3.27 -3.37 10.38
N LEU A 34 1.94 -3.53 10.40
CA LEU A 34 1.04 -2.54 9.82
C LEU A 34 1.07 -1.24 10.66
N PRO A 35 1.52 -0.11 10.08
CA PRO A 35 1.69 1.13 10.83
C PRO A 35 0.36 1.60 11.42
N LYS A 36 0.38 2.09 12.65
CA LYS A 36 -0.77 2.73 13.29
C LYS A 36 -1.22 3.95 12.49
N PRO A 37 -2.49 4.38 12.61
CA PRO A 37 -3.00 5.51 11.83
C PRO A 37 -2.17 6.80 11.94
N GLU A 38 -1.52 7.00 13.08
CA GLU A 38 -0.70 8.18 13.39
C GLU A 38 0.76 8.02 12.92
N GLU A 39 1.20 6.81 12.60
CA GLU A 39 2.56 6.52 12.17
C GLU A 39 2.77 6.87 10.69
N GLU A 40 4.03 7.11 10.29
CA GLU A 40 4.39 7.35 8.90
C GLU A 40 4.19 6.08 8.04
N PRO A 41 3.92 6.23 6.72
CA PRO A 41 3.88 5.11 5.81
C PRO A 41 5.14 4.27 5.91
N LEU A 42 4.97 2.95 6.07
CA LEU A 42 6.08 2.02 6.14
C LEU A 42 6.57 1.68 4.73
N GLN A 43 7.86 1.86 4.48
CA GLN A 43 8.49 1.31 3.27
C GLN A 43 8.53 -0.22 3.36
N LEU A 44 7.78 -0.89 2.48
CA LEU A 44 7.68 -2.34 2.49
C LEU A 44 8.97 -3.01 1.98
N GLN A 45 9.25 -4.18 2.54
CA GLN A 45 10.28 -5.11 2.07
C GLN A 45 9.58 -6.33 1.46
N GLY A 46 10.29 -7.15 0.69
CA GLY A 46 9.70 -8.34 0.04
C GLY A 46 8.95 -9.27 1.01
N LYS A 47 9.44 -9.43 2.24
CA LYS A 47 8.76 -10.21 3.29
C LYS A 47 7.38 -9.67 3.65
N HIS A 48 7.20 -8.35 3.70
CA HIS A 48 5.91 -7.75 4.05
C HIS A 48 4.87 -8.01 2.96
N LEU A 49 5.28 -7.99 1.69
CA LEU A 49 4.39 -8.34 0.58
C LEU A 49 3.94 -9.80 0.66
N GLN A 50 4.86 -10.72 0.93
CA GLN A 50 4.52 -12.13 1.09
C GLN A 50 3.54 -12.35 2.25
N GLU A 51 3.82 -11.78 3.43
CA GLU A 51 2.94 -11.87 4.60
C GLU A 51 1.56 -11.24 4.34
N PHE A 52 1.52 -10.11 3.63
CA PHE A 52 0.27 -9.45 3.24
C PHE A 52 -0.59 -10.35 2.34
N LEU A 53 -0.01 -10.94 1.29
CA LEU A 53 -0.76 -11.79 0.37
C LEU A 53 -1.28 -13.06 1.08
N VAL A 54 -0.43 -13.72 1.86
CA VAL A 54 -0.81 -14.92 2.63
C VAL A 54 -1.92 -14.61 3.64
N TYR A 55 -1.88 -13.45 4.30
CA TYR A 55 -2.93 -13.05 5.23
C TYR A 55 -4.29 -12.96 4.54
N PHE A 56 -4.35 -12.28 3.39
CA PHE A 56 -5.61 -12.02 2.70
C PHE A 56 -6.14 -13.20 1.87
N GLU A 57 -5.30 -14.17 1.51
CA GLU A 57 -5.77 -15.44 0.94
C GLU A 57 -6.67 -16.22 1.90
N GLY A 58 -6.45 -16.08 3.21
CA GLY A 58 -7.21 -16.78 4.25
C GLY A 58 -8.47 -16.07 4.76
N GLU A 59 -8.76 -14.85 4.31
CA GLU A 59 -9.83 -14.00 4.85
C GLU A 59 -10.99 -13.88 3.85
N SER A 60 -12.17 -14.40 4.21
CA SER A 60 -13.34 -14.46 3.32
C SER A 60 -14.02 -13.11 3.09
N ASP A 61 -13.87 -12.17 4.03
CA ASP A 61 -14.61 -10.91 4.05
C ASP A 61 -13.74 -9.73 3.59
N CYS A 62 -12.70 -10.01 2.80
CA CYS A 62 -11.77 -9.02 2.28
C CYS A 62 -11.80 -8.98 0.75
N THR A 63 -11.41 -7.84 0.18
CA THR A 63 -11.23 -7.71 -1.27
C THR A 63 -9.85 -7.16 -1.57
N LEU A 64 -9.11 -7.84 -2.45
CA LEU A 64 -7.83 -7.39 -2.98
C LEU A 64 -8.02 -6.77 -4.36
N TRP A 65 -7.55 -5.53 -4.53
CA TRP A 65 -7.51 -4.84 -5.81
C TRP A 65 -6.07 -4.65 -6.26
N TYR A 66 -5.86 -4.75 -7.56
CA TYR A 66 -4.57 -4.60 -8.21
C TYR A 66 -4.70 -3.54 -9.30
N THR A 67 -3.75 -2.62 -9.35
CA THR A 67 -3.63 -1.69 -10.46
C THR A 67 -2.17 -1.37 -10.72
N ASN A 68 -1.83 -1.17 -11.99
CA ASN A 68 -0.48 -0.79 -12.39
C ASN A 68 -0.49 0.66 -12.85
N TYR A 69 0.62 1.35 -12.61
CA TYR A 69 0.85 2.70 -13.13
C TYR A 69 2.26 2.81 -13.69
N ARG A 70 2.45 3.79 -14.58
CA ARG A 70 3.76 4.07 -15.17
C ARG A 70 4.33 5.35 -14.58
N VAL A 71 5.49 5.24 -13.95
CA VAL A 71 6.32 6.37 -13.56
C VAL A 71 7.15 6.78 -14.77
N ALA A 72 6.92 7.98 -15.27
CA ALA A 72 7.72 8.58 -16.34
C ALA A 72 8.60 9.69 -15.76
N GLU A 73 9.75 9.93 -16.41
CA GLU A 73 10.56 11.11 -16.09
C GLU A 73 9.73 12.38 -16.34
N ALA A 74 9.90 13.36 -15.45
CA ALA A 74 9.30 14.66 -15.64
C ALA A 74 9.90 15.31 -16.89
N SER A 75 9.13 15.38 -17.98
CA SER A 75 9.55 16.08 -19.18
C SER A 75 9.63 17.56 -18.87
N ALA A 76 10.84 18.13 -18.86
CA ALA A 76 11.01 19.58 -18.85
C ALA A 76 10.36 20.12 -20.14
N ARG A 77 9.24 20.84 -20.00
CA ARG A 77 8.67 21.59 -21.12
C ARG A 77 9.64 22.74 -21.41
N HIS A 78 10.33 22.66 -22.55
CA HIS A 78 11.05 23.77 -23.16
C HIS A 78 10.08 24.70 -23.89
#